data_AF-A0A844XWA2-F1
#
_entry.id   AF-A0A844XWA2-F1
#
_cell.length_a   1.000
_cell.length_b   1.000
_cell.length_c   1.000
_cell.angle_alpha   90.00
_cell.angle_beta   90.00
_cell.angle_gamma   90.00
#
_symmetry.space_group_name_H-M   'P 1'
#
loop_
_entity.id
_entity.type
_entity.pdbx_description
1 polymer ?
#
loop_
_entity_poly.entity_id
_entity_poly.type
_entity_poly.pdbx_seq_one_letter_code
_entity_poly.pdbx_strand_id
1 'polypeptide(L)'
;MDAYKNSPLNLEEAHKFVAALAAVVGSGAPRELLNRSEANLIAVPEGEELGLHEEGYTCERDVVAADLRPGADSADQAGHSSNRHDISSSEDRLRPEISSLKRAKARRLDQFYTRGDVVKALLDWYRVKRIEHDLCRFQRTRIIEPSAGTGAFLRMLPLGSVGYDLDPKASKIVQGDFLAMPLPADEPLLVIGNPPFGKNASMAIRFFNHAAAAASVIAFIVPLTFQKVSVQNRLDFSFYLLDEIPVPKDAFIFEGERKHVPAVFQIWVRQSSPRQKLTLPTSHPDFEFLPAGQANKANFAIQRVGANAGMVHRNFNLSSSSHYFIKATSTVEAIMRELDLASIARRTSGNPSLSKGELVESYAKAISGKRSSIRNHALNSGRLCDHG
;
A
#
# COMPACT_ATOMS: atom_id res chain seq x y z
N MET A 1 13.21 -8.20 36.68
CA MET A 1 14.41 -7.50 36.16
C MET A 1 13.98 -6.79 34.90
N ASP A 2 13.66 -5.53 35.10
CA ASP A 2 13.04 -4.61 34.15
C ASP A 2 13.99 -4.23 33.02
N ALA A 3 13.55 -4.44 31.79
CA ALA A 3 14.16 -3.85 30.61
C ALA A 3 13.17 -3.74 29.44
N TYR A 4 11.98 -3.18 29.68
CA TYR A 4 11.15 -2.60 28.62
C TYR A 4 10.52 -1.29 29.09
N LYS A 5 11.38 -0.33 29.41
CA LYS A 5 11.02 1.06 29.15
C LYS A 5 11.01 1.18 27.63
N ASN A 6 9.81 1.26 27.04
CA ASN A 6 9.66 1.84 25.71
C ASN A 6 10.32 3.21 25.77
N SER A 7 11.55 3.31 25.24
CA SER A 7 12.18 4.59 25.04
C SER A 7 11.27 5.34 24.07
N PRO A 8 10.77 6.54 24.41
CA PRO A 8 10.04 7.35 23.47
C PRO A 8 11.03 7.62 22.33
N LEU A 9 10.82 7.00 21.17
CA LEU A 9 11.45 7.43 19.93
C LEU A 9 11.14 8.92 19.83
N ASN A 10 12.18 9.74 20.00
CA ASN A 10 12.06 11.17 19.94
C ASN A 10 11.42 11.51 18.60
N LEU A 11 10.34 12.30 18.61
CA LEU A 11 9.65 12.74 17.39
C LEU A 11 10.64 13.37 16.38
N GLU A 12 11.72 13.96 16.88
CA GLU A 12 12.84 14.48 16.09
C GLU A 12 13.66 13.38 15.39
N GLU A 13 13.88 12.23 16.01
CA GLU A 13 14.54 11.06 15.40
C GLU A 13 13.64 10.41 14.35
N ALA A 14 12.34 10.33 14.63
CA ALA A 14 11.32 9.89 13.67
C ALA A 14 11.30 10.80 12.42
N HIS A 15 11.31 12.13 12.60
CA HIS A 15 11.35 13.09 11.49
C HIS A 15 12.66 13.04 10.70
N LYS A 16 13.81 12.94 11.38
CA LYS A 16 15.13 12.75 10.72
C LYS A 16 15.15 11.48 9.87
N PHE A 17 14.50 10.42 10.35
CA PHE A 17 14.39 9.15 9.62
C PHE A 17 13.47 9.25 8.38
N VAL A 18 12.32 9.94 8.49
CA VAL A 18 11.42 10.18 7.34
C VAL A 18 12.11 11.04 6.28
N ALA A 19 12.88 12.05 6.68
CA ALA A 19 13.68 12.85 5.75
C ALA A 19 14.75 12.01 5.03
N ALA A 20 15.40 11.09 5.73
CA ALA A 20 16.31 10.12 5.13
C ALA A 20 15.59 9.15 4.16
N LEU A 21 14.35 8.75 4.48
CA LEU A 21 13.53 7.92 3.59
C LEU A 21 13.16 8.68 2.30
N ALA A 22 12.76 9.95 2.41
CA ALA A 22 12.48 10.81 1.27
C ALA A 22 13.70 10.99 0.35
N ALA A 23 14.92 11.00 0.94
CA ALA A 23 16.17 11.03 0.19
C ALA A 23 16.47 9.69 -0.54
N VAL A 24 16.10 8.55 0.04
CA VAL A 24 16.27 7.21 -0.57
C VAL A 24 15.23 6.90 -1.65
N VAL A 25 14.01 7.43 -1.53
CA VAL A 25 12.90 7.18 -2.48
C VAL A 25 13.06 7.96 -3.79
N GLY A 26 14.04 8.87 -3.88
CA GLY A 26 14.30 9.68 -5.08
C GLY A 26 13.31 10.83 -5.20
N SER A 27 13.86 12.02 -5.45
CA SER A 27 13.15 13.30 -5.57
C SER A 27 12.00 13.24 -6.59
N GLY A 28 10.78 12.97 -6.11
CA GLY A 28 9.57 12.97 -6.93
C GLY A 28 8.26 13.04 -6.14
N ALA A 29 8.30 13.21 -4.82
CA ALA A 29 7.10 13.41 -4.02
C ALA A 29 6.61 14.86 -4.14
N PRO A 30 5.31 15.11 -4.44
CA PRO A 30 4.76 16.45 -4.49
C PRO A 30 4.88 17.16 -3.12
N ARG A 31 5.33 18.42 -3.13
CA ARG A 31 5.47 19.31 -1.96
C ARG A 31 4.18 19.47 -1.12
N GLU A 32 3.02 19.04 -1.61
CA GLU A 32 1.73 19.15 -0.90
C GLU A 32 1.58 18.22 0.32
N LEU A 33 2.38 17.17 0.45
CA LEU A 33 2.33 16.26 1.62
C LEU A 33 2.98 16.85 2.89
N LEU A 34 3.82 17.89 2.76
CA LEU A 34 4.50 18.52 3.90
C LEU A 34 3.64 19.59 4.60
N ASN A 35 2.68 20.21 3.91
CA ASN A 35 1.94 21.36 4.45
C ASN A 35 0.68 21.00 5.27
N ARG A 36 0.33 19.71 5.41
CA ARG A 36 -0.86 19.29 6.16
C ARG A 36 -0.61 19.03 7.65
N SER A 37 0.63 18.99 8.10
CA SER A 37 0.99 18.68 9.50
C SER A 37 0.85 19.86 10.47
N GLU A 38 0.78 21.10 9.99
CA GLU A 38 0.76 22.29 10.87
C GLU A 38 -0.66 22.74 11.28
N ALA A 39 -1.71 22.25 10.65
CA ALA A 39 -3.05 22.81 10.78
C ALA A 39 -3.94 22.21 11.89
N ASN A 40 -3.48 21.18 12.63
CA ASN A 40 -4.26 20.54 13.69
C ASN A 40 -3.49 20.52 15.02
N LEU A 41 -3.31 21.70 15.61
CA LEU A 41 -3.02 21.85 17.04
C LEU A 41 -4.25 22.48 17.69
N ILE A 42 -5.16 21.64 18.20
CA ILE A 42 -6.21 22.06 19.13
C ILE A 42 -5.81 21.55 20.51
N ALA A 43 -5.80 22.48 21.47
CA ALA A 43 -5.32 22.36 22.83
C ALA A 43 -5.97 21.22 23.63
N VAL A 44 -5.16 20.54 24.44
CA VAL A 44 -5.60 19.61 25.49
C VAL A 44 -5.58 20.36 26.82
N PRO A 45 -6.66 20.38 27.63
CA PRO A 45 -6.63 20.99 28.96
C PRO A 45 -5.86 20.10 29.95
N GLU A 46 -5.04 20.74 30.79
CA GLU A 46 -4.37 20.11 31.93
C GLU A 46 -5.35 19.81 33.08
N GLY A 47 -5.15 18.67 33.74
CA GLY A 47 -5.57 18.43 35.12
C GLY A 47 -6.61 17.32 35.30
N GLU A 48 -6.16 16.18 35.85
CA GLU A 48 -6.69 15.63 37.12
C GLU A 48 -5.84 14.41 37.53
N GLU A 49 -5.07 14.57 38.61
CA GLU A 49 -4.44 13.48 39.35
C GLU A 49 -5.52 12.68 40.09
N LEU A 50 -5.61 11.38 39.80
CA LEU A 50 -6.26 10.41 40.69
C LEU A 50 -5.28 9.27 40.93
N GLY A 51 -4.61 9.34 42.09
CA GLY A 51 -3.76 8.28 42.60
C GLY A 51 -4.59 7.09 43.07
N LEU A 52 -4.12 5.88 42.81
CA LEU A 52 -4.51 4.67 43.55
C LEU A 52 -3.34 3.67 43.60
N HIS A 53 -2.84 3.52 44.82
CA HIS A 53 -2.41 2.30 45.51
C HIS A 53 -1.51 1.26 44.81
N GLU A 54 -0.29 1.18 45.35
CA GLU A 54 0.56 0.00 45.33
C GLU A 54 -0.11 -1.18 46.05
N GLU A 55 -0.19 -2.34 45.39
CA GLU A 55 -0.18 -3.62 46.07
C GLU A 55 0.85 -4.54 45.40
N GLY A 56 1.88 -4.89 46.18
CA GLY A 56 2.91 -5.82 45.80
C GLY A 56 2.44 -7.26 45.90
N TYR A 57 2.87 -8.08 44.96
CA TYR A 57 2.98 -9.52 45.13
C TYR A 57 4.32 -9.99 44.57
N THR A 58 5.18 -10.42 45.49
CA THR A 58 6.37 -11.24 45.20
C THR A 58 5.92 -12.68 44.99
N CYS A 59 6.48 -13.36 43.98
CA CYS A 59 6.47 -14.81 43.95
C CYS A 59 7.84 -15.31 43.47
N GLU A 60 8.44 -16.11 44.33
CA GLU A 60 9.75 -16.71 44.20
C GLU A 60 9.76 -17.87 43.18
N ARG A 61 11.00 -18.16 42.81
CA ARG A 61 11.52 -19.26 41.98
C ARG A 61 10.85 -20.60 42.26
N ASP A 62 10.73 -21.42 41.21
CA ASP A 62 11.24 -22.78 41.27
C ASP A 62 11.83 -23.24 39.94
N VAL A 63 13.00 -23.84 40.07
CA VAL A 63 13.92 -24.32 39.04
C VAL A 63 13.78 -25.83 39.02
N VAL A 64 13.49 -26.41 37.86
CA VAL A 64 13.78 -27.84 37.62
C VAL A 64 14.44 -27.96 36.25
N ALA A 65 15.77 -27.93 36.27
CA ALA A 65 16.61 -28.36 35.16
C ALA A 65 16.70 -29.89 35.21
N ALA A 66 16.32 -30.56 34.12
CA ALA A 66 16.60 -31.97 33.91
C ALA A 66 17.85 -32.10 33.04
N ASP A 67 18.93 -32.56 33.66
CA ASP A 67 20.17 -33.02 33.04
C ASP A 67 19.92 -34.20 32.10
N LEU A 68 20.37 -34.09 30.85
CA LEU A 68 20.64 -35.23 29.99
C LEU A 68 22.03 -35.03 29.37
N ARG A 69 23.01 -35.78 29.87
CA ARG A 69 24.32 -35.98 29.22
C ARG A 69 24.30 -37.27 28.39
N PRO A 70 25.16 -37.35 27.36
CA PRO A 70 25.02 -38.31 26.27
C PRO A 70 25.83 -39.60 26.51
N GLY A 71 25.27 -40.73 26.11
CA GLY A 71 26.00 -41.98 25.95
C GLY A 71 26.68 -42.04 24.59
N ALA A 72 27.99 -42.22 24.60
CA ALA A 72 28.78 -42.67 23.47
C ALA A 72 28.72 -44.21 23.43
N ASP A 73 28.66 -44.80 22.23
CA ASP A 73 29.56 -45.90 21.87
C ASP A 73 29.43 -46.39 20.42
N SER A 74 30.58 -46.86 19.94
CA SER A 74 30.87 -47.75 18.82
C SER A 74 30.86 -47.20 17.39
N ALA A 75 32.10 -47.08 16.91
CA ALA A 75 32.48 -47.11 15.52
C ALA A 75 32.33 -48.54 14.97
N ASP A 76 31.87 -48.66 13.73
CA ASP A 76 32.12 -49.83 12.90
C ASP A 76 32.52 -49.38 11.49
N GLN A 77 33.73 -49.78 11.09
CA GLN A 77 34.26 -49.68 9.75
C GLN A 77 33.99 -51.00 9.02
N ALA A 78 33.37 -50.95 7.85
CA ALA A 78 33.64 -51.88 6.75
C ALA A 78 32.98 -51.40 5.44
N GLY A 79 33.70 -51.56 4.32
CA GLY A 79 33.07 -51.75 3.01
C GLY A 79 33.25 -50.63 1.99
N HIS A 80 34.48 -50.45 1.51
CA HIS A 80 34.75 -49.79 0.23
C HIS A 80 34.17 -50.65 -0.90
N SER A 81 33.10 -50.19 -1.54
CA SER A 81 32.63 -50.69 -2.83
C SER A 81 32.22 -49.48 -3.68
N SER A 82 33.14 -49.09 -4.55
CA SER A 82 32.98 -48.03 -5.53
C SER A 82 31.94 -48.42 -6.57
N ASN A 83 30.71 -47.95 -6.39
CA ASN A 83 29.72 -47.87 -7.46
C ASN A 83 29.42 -46.39 -7.73
N ARG A 84 30.39 -45.69 -8.34
CA ARG A 84 30.15 -44.37 -8.94
C ARG A 84 29.55 -44.57 -10.33
N HIS A 85 28.30 -45.01 -10.37
CA HIS A 85 27.47 -44.90 -11.56
C HIS A 85 26.50 -43.72 -11.38
N ASP A 86 26.87 -42.62 -12.03
CA ASP A 86 25.96 -41.75 -12.80
C ASP A 86 24.75 -41.08 -12.09
N ILE A 87 24.87 -40.70 -10.82
CA ILE A 87 23.84 -39.88 -10.12
C ILE A 87 23.81 -38.42 -10.63
N SER A 88 24.92 -37.91 -11.18
CA SER A 88 24.98 -36.52 -11.64
C SER A 88 24.14 -36.26 -12.90
N SER A 89 23.97 -37.26 -13.78
CA SER A 89 23.24 -37.09 -15.04
C SER A 89 21.72 -37.14 -14.88
N SER A 90 21.19 -37.68 -13.78
CA SER A 90 19.77 -37.59 -13.40
C SER A 90 19.44 -36.26 -12.73
N GLU A 91 20.32 -35.76 -11.85
CA GLU A 91 20.10 -34.47 -11.19
C GLU A 91 20.15 -33.31 -12.18
N ASP A 92 21.08 -33.32 -13.13
CA ASP A 92 21.19 -32.26 -14.16
C ASP A 92 20.02 -32.25 -15.14
N ARG A 93 19.37 -33.40 -15.39
CA ARG A 93 18.15 -33.48 -16.21
C ARG A 93 16.89 -33.04 -15.48
N LEU A 94 16.83 -33.21 -14.16
CA LEU A 94 15.68 -32.81 -13.32
C LEU A 94 15.72 -31.32 -12.93
N ARG A 95 16.90 -30.69 -12.90
CA ARG A 95 17.07 -29.26 -12.57
C ARG A 95 16.22 -28.30 -13.41
N PRO A 96 16.16 -28.40 -14.75
CA PRO A 96 15.33 -27.52 -15.59
C PRO A 96 13.84 -27.69 -15.31
N GLU A 97 13.39 -28.93 -15.09
CA GLU A 97 11.99 -29.25 -14.84
C GLU A 97 11.52 -28.74 -13.47
N ILE A 98 12.32 -28.96 -12.43
CA ILE A 98 12.08 -28.41 -11.08
C ILE A 98 12.05 -26.87 -11.12
N SER A 99 12.96 -26.24 -11.87
CA SER A 99 12.99 -24.79 -12.05
C SER A 99 11.74 -24.27 -12.79
N SER A 100 11.28 -24.99 -13.81
CA SER A 100 10.03 -24.68 -14.53
C SER A 100 8.81 -24.74 -13.61
N LEU A 101 8.68 -25.81 -12.83
CA LEU A 101 7.58 -25.99 -11.87
C LEU A 101 7.57 -24.92 -10.77
N LYS A 102 8.75 -24.54 -10.25
CA LYS A 102 8.89 -23.44 -9.29
C LYS A 102 8.38 -22.11 -9.87
N ARG A 103 8.75 -21.80 -11.11
CA ARG A 103 8.27 -20.59 -11.82
C ARG A 103 6.76 -20.61 -12.06
N ALA A 104 6.21 -21.74 -12.51
CA ALA A 104 4.77 -21.89 -12.67
C ALA A 104 4.01 -21.69 -11.35
N LYS A 105 4.53 -22.22 -10.24
CA LYS A 105 3.96 -22.02 -8.90
C LYS A 105 4.03 -20.54 -8.49
N ALA A 106 5.18 -19.88 -8.68
CA ALA A 106 5.36 -18.46 -8.36
C ALA A 106 4.38 -17.56 -9.11
N ARG A 107 4.12 -17.85 -10.39
CA ARG A 107 3.10 -17.14 -11.19
C ARG A 107 1.68 -17.40 -10.70
N ARG A 108 1.35 -18.67 -10.42
CA ARG A 108 0.00 -19.06 -9.96
C ARG A 108 -0.35 -18.46 -8.60
N LEU A 109 0.63 -18.40 -7.71
CA LEU A 109 0.46 -17.90 -6.35
C LEU A 109 0.84 -16.42 -6.17
N ASP A 110 1.25 -15.75 -7.26
CA ASP A 110 1.64 -14.33 -7.24
C ASP A 110 2.76 -14.04 -6.20
N GLN A 111 3.80 -14.89 -6.18
CA GLN A 111 4.88 -14.88 -5.18
C GLN A 111 5.89 -13.74 -5.41
N PHE A 112 5.44 -12.50 -5.22
CA PHE A 112 6.28 -11.30 -5.18
C PHE A 112 6.79 -11.08 -3.76
N TYR A 113 8.04 -11.48 -3.50
CA TYR A 113 8.63 -11.32 -2.18
C TYR A 113 9.18 -9.91 -2.00
N THR A 114 8.75 -9.22 -0.95
CA THR A 114 9.26 -7.88 -0.62
C THR A 114 10.66 -7.98 -0.04
N ARG A 115 11.56 -7.11 -0.49
CA ARG A 115 12.92 -7.03 0.04
C ARG A 115 12.93 -6.51 1.49
N GLY A 116 13.82 -7.07 2.31
CA GLY A 116 13.87 -6.76 3.74
C GLY A 116 14.17 -5.29 4.06
N ASP A 117 15.02 -4.63 3.28
CA ASP A 117 15.31 -3.19 3.46
C ASP A 117 14.08 -2.31 3.15
N VAL A 118 13.29 -2.69 2.15
CA VAL A 118 12.01 -2.02 1.86
C VAL A 118 11.00 -2.24 2.97
N VAL A 119 10.88 -3.48 3.47
CA VAL A 119 10.02 -3.78 4.62
C VAL A 119 10.40 -2.94 5.83
N LYS A 120 11.71 -2.85 6.15
CA LYS A 120 12.20 -2.01 7.25
C LYS A 120 11.76 -0.56 7.09
N ALA A 121 11.99 0.02 5.90
CA ALA A 121 11.59 1.39 5.58
C ALA A 121 10.09 1.63 5.78
N LEU A 122 9.25 0.70 5.31
CA LEU A 122 7.79 0.80 5.44
C LEU A 122 7.32 0.64 6.88
N LEU A 123 7.93 -0.26 7.66
CA LEU A 123 7.61 -0.43 9.07
C LEU A 123 8.05 0.76 9.92
N ASP A 124 9.20 1.35 9.61
CA ASP A 124 9.66 2.57 10.29
C ASP A 124 8.72 3.74 9.97
N TRP A 125 8.33 3.92 8.70
CA TRP A 125 7.32 4.92 8.34
C TRP A 125 5.97 4.65 9.04
N TYR A 126 5.51 3.40 9.08
CA TYR A 126 4.29 3.01 9.80
C TYR A 126 4.35 3.38 11.28
N ARG A 127 5.49 3.17 11.95
CA ARG A 127 5.67 3.52 13.38
C ARG A 127 5.48 5.01 13.62
N VAL A 128 5.99 5.86 12.73
CA VAL A 128 5.77 7.31 12.81
C VAL A 128 4.28 7.65 12.64
N LYS A 129 3.64 7.11 11.61
CA LYS A 129 2.21 7.33 11.34
C LYS A 129 1.30 6.81 12.45
N ARG A 130 1.72 5.73 13.12
CA ARG A 130 1.02 5.19 14.28
C ARG A 130 0.95 6.19 15.43
N ILE A 131 2.01 6.98 15.64
CA ILE A 131 2.07 8.02 16.67
C ILE A 131 1.28 9.25 16.21
N GLU A 132 1.53 9.75 15.00
CA GLU A 132 0.87 10.95 14.45
C GLU A 132 -0.66 10.84 14.44
N HIS A 133 -1.19 9.64 14.22
CA HIS A 133 -2.63 9.38 14.14
C HIS A 133 -3.22 8.72 15.38
N ASP A 134 -2.51 8.70 16.51
CA ASP A 134 -2.94 8.06 17.76
C ASP A 134 -3.48 6.63 17.56
N LEU A 135 -2.81 5.85 16.72
CA LEU A 135 -3.08 4.41 16.59
C LEU A 135 -2.45 3.64 17.77
N CYS A 136 -1.77 4.33 18.69
CA CYS A 136 -1.32 3.80 19.96
C CYS A 136 -2.48 3.37 20.86
N ARG A 137 -3.68 3.94 20.70
CA ARG A 137 -4.92 3.51 21.37
C ARG A 137 -5.21 2.01 21.27
N PHE A 138 -4.63 1.33 20.27
CA PHE A 138 -4.65 -0.13 20.16
C PHE A 138 -3.46 -0.76 20.93
N GLN A 139 -3.35 -0.51 22.24
CA GLN A 139 -2.17 -0.85 23.05
C GLN A 139 -1.86 -2.37 23.14
N ARG A 140 -2.86 -3.23 22.94
CA ARG A 140 -2.77 -4.70 22.93
C ARG A 140 -3.16 -5.27 21.57
N THR A 141 -2.48 -4.82 20.53
CA THR A 141 -2.82 -5.24 19.16
C THR A 141 -2.20 -6.58 18.84
N ARG A 142 -3.04 -7.58 18.54
CA ARG A 142 -2.58 -8.80 17.87
C ARG A 142 -2.17 -8.45 16.44
N ILE A 143 -1.06 -9.03 15.96
CA ILE A 143 -0.53 -8.73 14.64
C ILE A 143 -0.52 -9.99 13.78
N ILE A 144 -1.12 -9.91 12.60
CA ILE A 144 -1.14 -10.98 11.60
C ILE A 144 -0.47 -10.50 10.31
N GLU A 145 0.48 -11.30 9.80
CA GLU A 145 0.92 -11.23 8.41
C GLU A 145 0.20 -12.32 7.59
N PRO A 146 -0.68 -11.96 6.64
CA PRO A 146 -1.62 -12.92 6.04
C PRO A 146 -1.04 -13.76 4.89
N SER A 147 0.15 -13.42 4.39
CA SER A 147 0.81 -14.07 3.25
C SER A 147 2.32 -13.90 3.35
N ALA A 148 2.88 -14.49 4.41
CA ALA A 148 4.19 -14.15 4.92
C ALA A 148 5.35 -14.52 3.99
N GLY A 149 5.17 -15.48 3.07
CA GLY A 149 6.14 -15.89 2.09
C GLY A 149 7.50 -16.25 2.70
N THR A 150 8.49 -15.38 2.50
CA THR A 150 9.83 -15.51 3.10
C THR A 150 9.95 -14.99 4.53
N GLY A 151 8.89 -14.42 5.11
CA GLY A 151 8.84 -13.87 6.47
C GLY A 151 9.52 -12.52 6.61
N ALA A 152 9.58 -11.73 5.54
CA ALA A 152 10.27 -10.44 5.55
C ALA A 152 9.65 -9.45 6.54
N PHE A 153 8.32 -9.31 6.58
CA PHE A 153 7.63 -8.55 7.62
C PHE A 153 7.70 -9.28 8.96
N LEU A 154 7.30 -10.56 9.04
CA LEU A 154 7.19 -11.32 10.30
C LEU A 154 8.42 -11.20 11.19
N ARG A 155 9.64 -11.30 10.62
CA ARG A 155 10.88 -11.19 11.39
C ARG A 155 11.14 -9.81 12.01
N MET A 156 10.51 -8.76 11.49
CA MET A 156 10.67 -7.37 11.94
C MET A 156 9.47 -6.88 12.75
N LEU A 157 8.40 -7.67 12.83
CA LEU A 157 7.24 -7.40 13.67
C LEU A 157 7.52 -7.82 15.13
N PRO A 158 6.79 -7.25 16.10
CA PRO A 158 6.90 -7.62 17.51
C PRO A 158 6.75 -9.13 17.76
N LEU A 159 7.40 -9.61 18.83
CA LEU A 159 7.21 -10.98 19.31
C LEU A 159 5.72 -11.26 19.57
N GLY A 160 5.26 -12.46 19.24
CA GLY A 160 3.84 -12.84 19.29
C GLY A 160 3.05 -12.55 18.00
N SER A 161 3.64 -11.87 17.02
CA SER A 161 3.04 -11.75 15.68
C SER A 161 2.95 -13.12 15.00
N VAL A 162 1.87 -13.37 14.27
CA VAL A 162 1.63 -14.64 13.56
C VAL A 162 1.66 -14.41 12.05
N GLY A 163 2.45 -15.19 11.33
CA GLY A 163 2.47 -15.19 9.88
C GLY A 163 1.80 -16.44 9.32
N TYR A 164 0.92 -16.26 8.34
CA TYR A 164 0.31 -17.34 7.56
C TYR A 164 0.82 -17.33 6.13
N ASP A 165 0.98 -18.49 5.51
CA ASP A 165 1.22 -18.59 4.07
C ASP A 165 0.76 -19.94 3.51
N LEU A 166 0.31 -19.96 2.26
CA LEU A 166 -0.06 -21.22 1.57
C LEU A 166 1.15 -22.10 1.26
N ASP A 167 2.34 -21.49 1.12
CA ASP A 167 3.59 -22.10 0.72
C ASP A 167 4.78 -21.45 1.46
N PRO A 168 4.83 -21.58 2.81
CA PRO A 168 5.78 -20.86 3.65
C PRO A 168 7.23 -21.16 3.27
N LYS A 169 8.08 -20.15 3.33
CA LYS A 169 9.54 -20.27 3.07
C LYS A 169 10.39 -20.10 4.33
N ALA A 170 9.76 -20.07 5.50
CA ALA A 170 10.42 -20.03 6.79
C ALA A 170 9.64 -20.87 7.82
N SER A 171 10.36 -21.53 8.73
CA SER A 171 9.78 -22.49 9.69
C SER A 171 8.84 -21.89 10.73
N LYS A 172 8.92 -20.58 10.98
CA LYS A 172 8.05 -19.86 11.93
C LYS A 172 6.72 -19.39 11.32
N ILE A 173 6.50 -19.64 10.03
CA ILE A 173 5.27 -19.26 9.33
C ILE A 173 4.32 -20.45 9.37
N VAL A 174 3.09 -20.20 9.81
CA VAL A 174 2.02 -21.20 9.84
C VAL A 174 1.55 -21.46 8.41
N GLN A 175 1.61 -22.70 7.97
CA GLN A 175 1.04 -23.07 6.67
C GLN A 175 -0.49 -23.03 6.74
N GLY A 176 -1.14 -22.21 5.93
CA GLY A 176 -2.59 -22.06 5.94
C GLY A 176 -3.12 -21.08 4.90
N ASP A 177 -4.41 -21.21 4.58
CA ASP A 177 -5.12 -20.24 3.74
C ASP A 177 -5.72 -19.14 4.61
N PHE A 178 -5.12 -17.94 4.55
CA PHE A 178 -5.63 -16.77 5.27
C PHE A 178 -7.07 -16.44 4.89
N LEU A 179 -7.52 -16.70 3.66
CA LEU A 179 -8.89 -16.39 3.26
C LEU A 179 -9.94 -17.38 3.80
N ALA A 180 -9.50 -18.52 4.34
CA ALA A 180 -10.37 -19.58 4.86
C ALA A 180 -10.32 -19.69 6.40
N MET A 181 -9.35 -19.07 7.05
CA MET A 181 -9.22 -19.15 8.50
C MET A 181 -10.18 -18.18 9.21
N PRO A 182 -10.73 -18.55 10.39
CA PRO A 182 -11.43 -17.59 11.22
C PRO A 182 -10.44 -16.58 11.81
N LEU A 183 -10.82 -15.31 11.82
CA LEU A 183 -10.02 -14.26 12.45
C LEU A 183 -10.46 -14.02 13.91
N PRO A 184 -9.50 -13.75 14.80
CA PRO A 184 -9.82 -13.41 16.19
C PRO A 184 -10.55 -12.08 16.30
N ALA A 185 -11.59 -12.01 17.14
CA ALA A 185 -12.42 -10.83 17.35
C ALA A 185 -12.35 -10.27 18.79
N ASP A 186 -11.51 -10.87 19.64
CA ASP A 186 -11.36 -10.60 21.07
C ASP A 186 -10.52 -9.35 21.37
N GLU A 187 -9.57 -9.03 20.49
CA GLU A 187 -8.61 -7.93 20.67
C GLU A 187 -8.52 -7.07 19.40
N PRO A 188 -8.09 -5.80 19.52
CA PRO A 188 -7.70 -5.02 18.36
C PRO A 188 -6.68 -5.78 17.51
N LEU A 189 -6.97 -5.90 16.21
CA LEU A 189 -6.16 -6.68 15.28
C LEU A 189 -5.54 -5.75 14.23
N LEU A 190 -4.22 -5.84 14.07
CA LEU A 190 -3.48 -5.29 12.93
C LEU A 190 -3.20 -6.41 11.95
N VAL A 191 -3.63 -6.24 10.71
CA VAL A 191 -3.22 -7.11 9.60
C VAL A 191 -2.28 -6.32 8.71
N ILE A 192 -1.01 -6.76 8.62
CA ILE A 192 0.07 -6.03 7.95
C ILE A 192 0.90 -6.94 7.07
N GLY A 193 1.27 -6.49 5.87
CA GLY A 193 2.14 -7.26 4.98
C GLY A 193 1.96 -6.95 3.50
N ASN A 194 2.34 -7.91 2.66
CA ASN A 194 2.21 -7.84 1.21
C ASN A 194 1.30 -8.96 0.69
N PRO A 195 -0.03 -8.77 0.64
CA PRO A 195 -0.94 -9.76 0.06
C PRO A 195 -0.64 -10.00 -1.42
N PRO A 196 -0.95 -11.19 -1.97
CA PRO A 196 -0.93 -11.41 -3.40
C PRO A 196 -1.88 -10.41 -4.10
N PHE A 197 -1.44 -9.82 -5.20
CA PHE A 197 -2.16 -8.75 -5.89
C PHE A 197 -3.31 -9.30 -6.72
N GLY A 198 -3.04 -10.35 -7.50
CA GLY A 198 -3.99 -10.94 -8.43
C GLY A 198 -4.37 -10.03 -9.60
N LYS A 199 -5.07 -10.60 -10.58
CA LYS A 199 -5.51 -9.86 -11.77
C LYS A 199 -6.43 -8.71 -11.38
N ASN A 200 -6.10 -7.48 -11.82
CA ASN A 200 -6.86 -6.27 -11.49
C ASN A 200 -7.06 -6.07 -9.97
N ALA A 201 -6.03 -6.38 -9.19
CA ALA A 201 -6.02 -6.24 -7.73
C ALA A 201 -7.03 -7.15 -6.99
N SER A 202 -7.56 -8.18 -7.66
CA SER A 202 -8.64 -9.02 -7.12
C SER A 202 -8.26 -9.74 -5.84
N MET A 203 -7.03 -10.23 -5.73
CA MET A 203 -6.59 -10.97 -4.54
C MET A 203 -6.33 -10.03 -3.37
N ALA A 204 -5.65 -8.90 -3.60
CA ALA A 204 -5.43 -7.91 -2.56
C ALA A 204 -6.75 -7.37 -1.97
N ILE A 205 -7.79 -7.18 -2.80
CA ILE A 205 -9.13 -6.78 -2.34
C ILE A 205 -9.78 -7.88 -1.49
N ARG A 206 -9.64 -9.16 -1.86
CA ARG A 206 -10.16 -10.28 -1.05
C ARG A 206 -9.45 -10.36 0.30
N PHE A 207 -8.13 -10.23 0.32
CA PHE A 207 -7.34 -10.19 1.56
C PHE A 207 -7.75 -9.01 2.45
N PHE A 208 -7.92 -7.83 1.86
CA PHE A 208 -8.40 -6.64 2.58
C PHE A 208 -9.76 -6.89 3.22
N ASN A 209 -10.75 -7.36 2.45
CA ASN A 209 -12.10 -7.55 2.96
C ASN A 209 -12.20 -8.71 3.96
N HIS A 210 -11.40 -9.76 3.80
CA HIS A 210 -11.30 -10.81 4.82
C HIS A 210 -10.70 -10.27 6.12
N ALA A 211 -9.58 -9.52 6.05
CA ALA A 211 -9.01 -8.84 7.21
C ALA A 211 -10.02 -7.87 7.87
N ALA A 212 -10.82 -7.17 7.08
CA ALA A 212 -11.85 -6.26 7.54
C ALA A 212 -13.01 -6.94 8.28
N ALA A 213 -13.06 -8.27 8.39
CA ALA A 213 -13.99 -8.95 9.28
C ALA A 213 -13.66 -8.74 10.77
N ALA A 214 -12.38 -8.52 11.11
CA ALA A 214 -11.94 -8.44 12.50
C ALA A 214 -10.92 -7.32 12.79
N ALA A 215 -10.15 -6.88 11.78
CA ALA A 215 -9.07 -5.92 11.98
C ALA A 215 -9.58 -4.56 12.50
N SER A 216 -8.79 -3.90 13.34
CA SER A 216 -8.95 -2.46 13.63
C SER A 216 -8.11 -1.62 12.67
N VAL A 217 -6.97 -2.18 12.22
CA VAL A 217 -6.03 -1.54 11.29
C VAL A 217 -5.60 -2.55 10.24
N ILE A 218 -5.57 -2.12 8.98
CA ILE A 218 -5.03 -2.90 7.86
C ILE A 218 -3.91 -2.06 7.23
N ALA A 219 -2.70 -2.60 7.17
CA ALA A 219 -1.53 -1.92 6.61
C ALA A 219 -0.91 -2.79 5.51
N PHE A 220 -1.26 -2.54 4.24
CA PHE A 220 -0.85 -3.42 3.15
C PHE A 220 -0.01 -2.72 2.09
N ILE A 221 0.97 -3.45 1.56
CA ILE A 221 1.50 -3.20 0.23
C ILE A 221 0.43 -3.67 -0.76
N VAL A 222 -0.05 -2.75 -1.61
CA VAL A 222 -1.11 -3.02 -2.58
C VAL A 222 -0.75 -2.45 -3.95
N PRO A 223 -1.35 -2.95 -5.05
CA PRO A 223 -1.23 -2.33 -6.37
C PRO A 223 -1.59 -0.85 -6.32
N LEU A 224 -0.86 0.01 -7.05
CA LEU A 224 -1.17 1.44 -7.17
C LEU A 224 -2.62 1.72 -7.60
N THR A 225 -3.26 0.76 -8.29
CA THR A 225 -4.69 0.80 -8.62
C THR A 225 -5.61 0.96 -7.40
N PHE A 226 -5.17 0.65 -6.17
CA PHE A 226 -5.93 0.92 -4.93
C PHE A 226 -6.24 2.41 -4.71
N GLN A 227 -5.49 3.33 -5.34
CA GLN A 227 -5.81 4.75 -5.35
C GLN A 227 -7.05 5.09 -6.19
N LYS A 228 -7.51 4.19 -7.06
CA LYS A 228 -8.67 4.43 -7.92
C LYS A 228 -9.96 4.28 -7.11
N VAL A 229 -10.88 5.24 -7.26
CA VAL A 229 -12.21 5.23 -6.65
C VAL A 229 -12.98 3.92 -6.91
N SER A 230 -12.84 3.34 -8.11
CA SER A 230 -13.47 2.07 -8.47
C SER A 230 -12.97 0.89 -7.64
N VAL A 231 -11.71 0.90 -7.20
CA VAL A 231 -11.15 -0.11 -6.30
C VAL A 231 -11.53 0.19 -4.87
N GLN A 232 -11.41 1.43 -4.42
CA GLN A 232 -11.81 1.81 -3.06
C GLN A 232 -13.27 1.47 -2.77
N ASN A 233 -14.18 1.64 -3.72
CA ASN A 233 -15.59 1.25 -3.57
C ASN A 233 -15.84 -0.26 -3.49
N ARG A 234 -14.83 -1.11 -3.67
CA ARG A 234 -14.89 -2.57 -3.48
C ARG A 234 -14.30 -3.02 -2.14
N LEU A 235 -13.63 -2.11 -1.42
CA LEU A 235 -13.12 -2.35 -0.08
C LEU A 235 -14.26 -2.17 0.94
N ASP A 236 -14.15 -2.84 2.08
CA ASP A 236 -15.09 -2.70 3.19
C ASP A 236 -15.34 -1.22 3.55
N PHE A 237 -16.61 -0.85 3.72
CA PHE A 237 -17.00 0.54 3.96
C PHE A 237 -16.72 0.99 5.40
N SER A 238 -16.42 0.10 6.35
CA SER A 238 -16.02 0.52 7.70
C SER A 238 -14.59 1.04 7.77
N PHE A 239 -13.79 0.92 6.70
CA PHE A 239 -12.39 1.35 6.69
C PHE A 239 -12.17 2.66 5.92
N TYR A 240 -11.35 3.53 6.51
CA TYR A 240 -10.93 4.80 5.94
C TYR A 240 -9.43 4.78 5.69
N LEU A 241 -9.00 5.24 4.51
CA LEU A 241 -7.59 5.43 4.20
C LEU A 241 -7.07 6.56 5.07
N LEU A 242 -6.10 6.25 5.92
CA LEU A 242 -5.48 7.19 6.84
C LEU A 242 -4.25 7.84 6.23
N ASP A 243 -3.33 7.02 5.71
CA ASP A 243 -2.11 7.50 5.09
C ASP A 243 -1.59 6.47 4.06
N GLU A 244 -0.74 6.92 3.14
CA GLU A 244 -0.09 6.08 2.14
C GLU A 244 1.30 6.60 1.73
N ILE A 245 2.19 5.67 1.38
CA ILE A 245 3.52 5.99 0.83
C ILE A 245 3.82 5.15 -0.41
N PRO A 246 4.37 5.74 -1.49
CA PRO A 246 4.81 4.96 -2.65
C PRO A 246 5.84 3.90 -2.27
N VAL A 247 5.68 2.69 -2.80
CA VAL A 247 6.72 1.66 -2.66
C VAL A 247 7.82 1.94 -3.69
N PRO A 248 9.11 1.92 -3.29
CA PRO A 248 10.21 2.24 -4.20
C PRO A 248 10.28 1.25 -5.37
N LYS A 249 10.94 1.69 -6.44
CA LYS A 249 11.29 0.83 -7.57
C LYS A 249 12.11 -0.38 -7.08
N ASP A 250 11.98 -1.51 -7.77
CA ASP A 250 12.73 -2.75 -7.46
C ASP A 250 12.59 -3.25 -6.02
N ALA A 251 11.40 -3.03 -5.43
CA ALA A 251 11.05 -3.50 -4.10
C ALA A 251 10.80 -5.01 -4.00
N PHE A 252 10.49 -5.66 -5.13
CA PHE A 252 10.05 -7.04 -5.15
C PHE A 252 11.06 -7.96 -5.82
N ILE A 253 11.15 -9.19 -5.32
CA ILE A 253 11.82 -10.32 -5.95
C ILE A 253 10.76 -11.26 -6.50
N PHE A 254 10.82 -11.54 -7.79
CA PHE A 254 9.91 -12.44 -8.49
C PHE A 254 10.72 -13.39 -9.36
N GLU A 255 10.52 -14.70 -9.21
CA GLU A 255 11.30 -15.73 -9.90
C GLU A 255 12.83 -15.59 -9.71
N GLY A 256 13.25 -15.05 -8.56
CA GLY A 256 14.67 -14.82 -8.21
C GLY A 256 15.23 -13.48 -8.68
N GLU A 257 14.48 -12.73 -9.50
CA GLU A 257 14.93 -11.48 -10.10
C GLU A 257 14.25 -10.26 -9.47
N ARG A 258 14.93 -9.13 -9.48
CA ARG A 258 14.33 -7.84 -9.10
C ARG A 258 13.23 -7.48 -10.09
N LYS A 259 12.07 -7.10 -9.56
CA LYS A 259 10.92 -6.71 -10.38
C LYS A 259 10.30 -5.41 -9.87
N HIS A 260 10.11 -4.48 -10.80
CA HIS A 260 9.28 -3.31 -10.59
C HIS A 260 7.81 -3.66 -10.79
N VAL A 261 7.00 -3.41 -9.76
CA VAL A 261 5.54 -3.40 -9.83
C VAL A 261 5.06 -2.10 -9.20
N PRO A 262 4.29 -1.24 -9.89
CA PRO A 262 3.75 -0.03 -9.26
C PRO A 262 2.89 -0.39 -8.06
N ALA A 263 3.31 0.00 -6.86
CA ALA A 263 2.67 -0.36 -5.61
C ALA A 263 2.73 0.81 -4.62
N VAL A 264 1.84 0.76 -3.64
CA VAL A 264 1.72 1.74 -2.56
C VAL A 264 1.53 0.97 -1.26
N PHE A 265 2.11 1.46 -0.17
CA PHE A 265 1.85 0.95 1.16
C PHE A 265 0.80 1.86 1.82
N GLN A 266 -0.35 1.30 2.17
CA GLN A 266 -1.50 2.06 2.68
C GLN A 266 -1.85 1.62 4.10
N ILE A 267 -2.20 2.58 4.95
CA ILE A 267 -2.76 2.36 6.29
C ILE A 267 -4.25 2.68 6.25
N TRP A 268 -5.07 1.70 6.58
CA TRP A 268 -6.51 1.82 6.68
C TRP A 268 -6.94 1.54 8.11
N VAL A 269 -7.86 2.35 8.63
CA VAL A 269 -8.36 2.24 10.01
C VAL A 269 -9.86 2.08 10.00
N ARG A 270 -10.36 1.16 10.83
CA ARG A 270 -11.78 0.97 11.03
C ARG A 270 -12.38 2.16 11.76
N GLN A 271 -13.53 2.61 11.29
CA GLN A 271 -14.38 3.60 11.93
C GLN A 271 -15.72 2.96 12.31
N SER A 272 -16.41 3.57 13.27
CA SER A 272 -17.74 3.15 13.71
C SER A 272 -18.81 3.37 12.65
N SER A 273 -18.68 4.43 11.84
CA SER A 273 -19.60 4.74 10.76
C SER A 273 -19.03 4.37 9.39
N PRO A 274 -19.78 3.64 8.55
CA PRO A 274 -19.32 3.29 7.23
C PRO A 274 -19.18 4.54 6.35
N ARG A 275 -18.11 4.62 5.55
CA ARG A 275 -17.96 5.65 4.52
C ARG A 275 -19.02 5.50 3.44
N GLN A 276 -19.34 6.62 2.80
CA GLN A 276 -20.23 6.62 1.65
C GLN A 276 -19.51 6.11 0.40
N LYS A 277 -20.28 5.54 -0.53
CA LYS A 277 -19.79 5.18 -1.86
C LYS A 277 -19.36 6.43 -2.61
N LEU A 278 -18.09 6.47 -3.00
CA LEU A 278 -17.53 7.57 -3.75
C LEU A 278 -18.08 7.56 -5.18
N THR A 279 -18.62 8.70 -5.63
CA THR A 279 -19.14 8.86 -7.00
C THR A 279 -18.46 10.05 -7.64
N LEU A 280 -17.83 9.84 -8.80
CA LEU A 280 -17.19 10.90 -9.57
C LEU A 280 -18.16 11.44 -10.64
N PRO A 281 -18.17 12.76 -10.89
CA PRO A 281 -18.99 13.34 -11.95
C PRO A 281 -18.53 12.80 -13.31
N THR A 282 -19.45 12.44 -14.20
CA THR A 282 -19.11 11.87 -15.52
C THR A 282 -19.45 12.79 -16.70
N SER A 283 -19.94 14.00 -16.40
CA SER A 283 -20.31 15.04 -17.35
C SER A 283 -20.00 16.42 -16.78
N HIS A 284 -19.78 17.41 -17.64
CA HIS A 284 -19.60 18.81 -17.26
C HIS A 284 -20.30 19.73 -18.28
N PRO A 285 -20.90 20.87 -17.89
CA PRO A 285 -21.58 21.77 -18.83
C PRO A 285 -20.68 22.30 -19.95
N ASP A 286 -19.38 22.48 -19.67
CA ASP A 286 -18.43 23.08 -20.62
C ASP A 286 -18.04 22.17 -21.79
N PHE A 287 -18.31 20.85 -21.71
CA PHE A 287 -17.90 19.92 -22.75
C PHE A 287 -18.74 18.64 -22.82
N GLU A 288 -18.79 18.05 -24.00
CA GLU A 288 -19.52 16.82 -24.28
C GLU A 288 -18.56 15.71 -24.73
N PHE A 289 -18.74 14.51 -24.17
CA PHE A 289 -18.09 13.30 -24.69
C PHE A 289 -18.89 12.72 -25.86
N LEU A 290 -18.32 12.76 -27.06
CA LEU A 290 -18.98 12.26 -28.24
C LEU A 290 -18.95 10.72 -28.30
N PRO A 291 -20.04 10.07 -28.75
CA PRO A 291 -20.10 8.61 -28.90
C PRO A 291 -19.23 8.11 -30.06
N ALA A 292 -19.06 6.79 -30.12
CA ALA A 292 -18.41 6.13 -31.24
C ALA A 292 -19.12 6.50 -32.56
N GLY A 293 -18.34 6.84 -33.60
CA GLY A 293 -18.85 7.27 -34.90
C GLY A 293 -19.05 8.79 -35.06
N GLN A 294 -18.88 9.58 -34.00
CA GLN A 294 -18.97 11.06 -34.06
C GLN A 294 -17.63 11.75 -33.83
N ALA A 295 -16.50 11.03 -33.95
CA ALA A 295 -15.16 11.57 -33.73
C ALA A 295 -14.85 12.79 -34.62
N ASN A 296 -15.41 12.83 -35.84
CA ASN A 296 -15.28 13.94 -36.78
C ASN A 296 -15.93 15.25 -36.31
N LYS A 297 -16.82 15.21 -35.31
CA LYS A 297 -17.45 16.39 -34.70
C LYS A 297 -16.70 16.91 -33.47
N ALA A 298 -15.62 16.23 -33.06
CA ALA A 298 -14.84 16.60 -31.89
C ALA A 298 -13.95 17.81 -32.19
N ASN A 299 -13.69 18.61 -31.16
CA ASN A 299 -12.70 19.69 -31.23
C ASN A 299 -11.30 19.18 -30.88
N PHE A 300 -11.21 18.20 -29.97
CA PHE A 300 -9.99 17.50 -29.62
C PHE A 300 -10.29 16.10 -29.07
N ALA A 301 -9.25 15.30 -28.91
CA ALA A 301 -9.30 13.96 -28.34
C ALA A 301 -8.32 13.82 -27.18
N ILE A 302 -8.65 12.93 -26.24
CA ILE A 302 -7.78 12.55 -25.12
C ILE A 302 -7.59 11.04 -25.14
N GLN A 303 -6.34 10.59 -25.21
CA GLN A 303 -6.05 9.17 -25.07
C GLN A 303 -6.37 8.72 -23.64
N ARG A 304 -7.26 7.76 -23.49
CA ARG A 304 -7.76 7.29 -22.19
C ARG A 304 -7.08 6.02 -21.69
N VAL A 305 -6.53 5.19 -22.56
CA VAL A 305 -5.80 3.95 -22.22
C VAL A 305 -4.51 3.85 -23.01
N GLY A 306 -3.48 3.28 -22.37
CA GLY A 306 -2.20 2.94 -22.99
C GLY A 306 -1.07 3.86 -22.54
N ALA A 307 0.12 3.70 -23.13
CA ALA A 307 1.34 4.39 -22.69
C ALA A 307 1.18 5.93 -22.65
N ASN A 308 0.40 6.48 -23.59
CA ASN A 308 0.13 7.92 -23.70
C ASN A 308 -1.21 8.34 -23.08
N ALA A 309 -1.79 7.54 -22.18
CA ALA A 309 -3.02 7.94 -21.50
C ALA A 309 -2.85 9.29 -20.79
N GLY A 310 -3.83 10.18 -20.97
CA GLY A 310 -3.79 11.59 -20.56
C GLY A 310 -3.36 12.56 -21.67
N MET A 311 -2.83 12.08 -22.80
CA MET A 311 -2.39 12.94 -23.90
C MET A 311 -3.59 13.59 -24.62
N VAL A 312 -3.55 14.92 -24.78
CA VAL A 312 -4.50 15.71 -25.55
C VAL A 312 -3.98 15.93 -26.99
N HIS A 313 -4.76 15.57 -28.01
CA HIS A 313 -4.35 15.66 -29.42
C HIS A 313 -5.57 15.87 -30.35
N ARG A 314 -5.33 16.03 -31.67
CA ARG A 314 -6.38 16.24 -32.70
C ARG A 314 -6.40 15.16 -33.79
N ASN A 315 -6.00 13.95 -33.42
CA ASN A 315 -6.09 12.79 -34.32
C ASN A 315 -7.43 12.08 -34.06
N PHE A 316 -8.36 12.22 -35.00
CA PHE A 316 -9.72 11.72 -34.89
C PHE A 316 -9.94 10.35 -35.54
N ASN A 317 -8.90 9.79 -36.19
CA ASN A 317 -8.95 8.48 -36.86
C ASN A 317 -8.63 7.32 -35.92
N LEU A 318 -8.75 7.54 -34.61
CA LEU A 318 -8.39 6.57 -33.57
C LEU A 318 -9.62 5.89 -32.97
N SER A 319 -9.40 4.77 -32.28
CA SER A 319 -10.51 4.02 -31.65
C SER A 319 -11.07 4.73 -30.41
N SER A 320 -12.41 4.76 -30.32
CA SER A 320 -13.16 5.22 -29.13
C SER A 320 -12.96 4.32 -27.90
N SER A 321 -12.48 3.09 -28.07
CA SER A 321 -12.11 2.22 -26.95
C SER A 321 -10.92 2.78 -26.16
N SER A 322 -10.04 3.51 -26.84
CA SER A 322 -8.78 4.05 -26.29
C SER A 322 -8.75 5.57 -26.23
N HIS A 323 -9.75 6.27 -26.78
CA HIS A 323 -9.82 7.74 -26.82
C HIS A 323 -11.18 8.27 -26.40
N TYR A 324 -11.16 9.40 -25.69
CA TYR A 324 -12.31 10.27 -25.52
C TYR A 324 -12.31 11.33 -26.61
N PHE A 325 -13.39 11.42 -27.38
CA PHE A 325 -13.63 12.49 -28.34
C PHE A 325 -14.47 13.57 -27.67
N ILE A 326 -13.98 14.81 -27.68
CA ILE A 326 -14.56 15.89 -26.87
C ILE A 326 -14.98 17.03 -27.78
N LYS A 327 -16.25 17.43 -27.66
CA LYS A 327 -16.79 18.67 -28.23
C LYS A 327 -16.80 19.74 -27.16
N ALA A 328 -16.07 20.83 -27.39
CA ALA A 328 -15.90 21.92 -26.43
C ALA A 328 -15.28 23.16 -27.10
N THR A 329 -15.14 24.25 -26.35
CA THR A 329 -14.41 25.44 -26.81
C THR A 329 -12.89 25.24 -26.77
N SER A 330 -12.14 26.10 -27.46
CA SER A 330 -10.67 26.12 -27.41
C SER A 330 -10.12 26.39 -26.01
N THR A 331 -10.85 27.17 -25.19
CA THR A 331 -10.50 27.41 -23.78
C THR A 331 -10.50 26.11 -22.96
N VAL A 332 -11.49 25.24 -23.18
CA VAL A 332 -11.53 23.92 -22.51
C VAL A 332 -10.33 23.08 -22.92
N GLU A 333 -9.99 23.05 -24.21
CA GLU A 333 -8.82 22.32 -24.71
C GLU A 333 -7.52 22.82 -24.04
N ALA A 334 -7.34 24.14 -23.94
CA ALA A 334 -6.16 24.73 -23.30
C ALA A 334 -6.04 24.30 -21.83
N ILE A 335 -7.14 24.36 -21.08
CA ILE A 335 -7.16 23.89 -19.68
C ILE A 335 -6.82 22.40 -19.59
N MET A 336 -7.41 21.55 -20.46
CA MET A 336 -7.12 20.11 -20.46
C MET A 336 -5.65 19.79 -20.75
N ARG A 337 -4.96 20.62 -21.54
CA ARG A 337 -3.52 20.48 -21.84
C ARG A 337 -2.62 20.84 -20.66
N GLU A 338 -3.08 21.72 -19.77
CA GLU A 338 -2.35 22.13 -18.57
C GLU A 338 -2.49 21.11 -17.42
N LEU A 339 -3.51 20.24 -17.48
CA LEU A 339 -3.73 19.21 -16.46
C LEU A 339 -2.70 18.08 -16.57
N ASP A 340 -2.19 17.62 -15.43
CA ASP A 340 -1.36 16.39 -15.35
C ASP A 340 -2.24 15.12 -15.39
N LEU A 341 -2.96 14.95 -16.50
CA LEU A 341 -3.82 13.79 -16.73
C LEU A 341 -3.02 12.48 -16.82
N ALA A 342 -1.76 12.58 -17.22
CA ALA A 342 -0.89 11.43 -17.41
C ALA A 342 -0.48 10.81 -16.05
N SER A 343 -0.21 11.63 -15.04
CA SER A 343 0.01 11.15 -13.67
C SER A 343 -1.23 10.43 -13.11
N ILE A 344 -2.42 11.00 -13.31
CA ILE A 344 -3.69 10.38 -12.88
C ILE A 344 -3.91 9.05 -13.58
N ALA A 345 -3.66 8.99 -14.89
CA ALA A 345 -3.79 7.77 -15.68
C ALA A 345 -2.83 6.67 -15.21
N ARG A 346 -1.63 7.06 -14.73
CA ARG A 346 -0.58 6.15 -14.24
C ARG A 346 -0.81 5.63 -12.83
N ARG A 347 -1.87 6.02 -12.12
CA ARG A 347 -2.28 5.46 -10.81
C ARG A 347 -2.85 4.04 -10.92
N THR A 348 -2.15 3.17 -11.64
CA THR A 348 -2.52 1.79 -11.93
C THR A 348 -1.27 0.93 -12.02
N SER A 349 -1.35 -0.33 -11.60
CA SER A 349 -0.23 -1.29 -11.78
C SER A 349 -0.19 -1.94 -13.16
N GLY A 350 -1.20 -1.73 -13.99
CA GLY A 350 -1.28 -2.22 -15.36
C GLY A 350 -1.19 -1.09 -16.39
N ASN A 351 -1.85 -1.28 -17.54
CA ASN A 351 -1.90 -0.26 -18.58
C ASN A 351 -2.50 1.05 -18.01
N PRO A 352 -1.81 2.19 -18.15
CA PRO A 352 -2.31 3.48 -17.69
C PRO A 352 -3.72 3.72 -18.23
N SER A 353 -4.61 4.17 -17.35
CA SER A 353 -6.00 4.40 -17.71
C SER A 353 -6.61 5.56 -16.95
N LEU A 354 -7.31 6.41 -17.70
CA LEU A 354 -8.03 7.58 -17.22
C LEU A 354 -9.52 7.38 -17.44
N SER A 355 -10.31 7.41 -16.38
CA SER A 355 -11.77 7.34 -16.46
C SER A 355 -12.39 8.71 -16.80
N LYS A 356 -13.64 8.71 -17.29
CA LYS A 356 -14.43 9.94 -17.46
C LYS A 356 -14.57 10.69 -16.14
N GLY A 357 -14.81 9.95 -15.05
CA GLY A 357 -14.92 10.47 -13.69
C GLY A 357 -13.72 11.32 -13.28
N GLU A 358 -12.54 10.75 -13.41
CA GLU A 358 -11.28 11.42 -13.05
C GLU A 358 -11.00 12.63 -13.94
N LEU A 359 -11.30 12.55 -15.24
CA LEU A 359 -11.11 13.66 -16.16
C LEU A 359 -12.02 14.85 -15.82
N VAL A 360 -13.32 14.58 -15.63
CA VAL A 360 -14.32 15.61 -15.31
C VAL A 360 -14.01 16.25 -13.96
N GLU A 361 -13.68 15.45 -12.95
CA GLU A 361 -13.32 15.96 -11.63
C GLU A 361 -12.06 16.85 -11.69
N SER A 362 -11.04 16.42 -12.43
CA SER A 362 -9.78 17.19 -12.58
C SER A 362 -10.03 18.53 -13.26
N TYR A 363 -10.85 18.55 -14.31
CA TYR A 363 -11.25 19.77 -14.98
C TYR A 363 -12.06 20.70 -14.04
N ALA A 364 -13.06 20.16 -13.34
CA ALA A 364 -13.89 20.93 -12.42
C ALA A 364 -13.07 21.59 -11.29
N LYS A 365 -12.06 20.88 -10.77
CA LYS A 365 -11.12 21.43 -9.78
C LYS A 365 -10.28 22.57 -10.35
N ALA A 366 -9.75 22.42 -11.57
CA ALA A 366 -8.93 23.45 -12.21
C ALA A 366 -9.69 24.76 -12.46
N ILE A 367 -10.94 24.69 -12.94
CA ILE A 367 -11.74 25.90 -13.17
C ILE A 367 -12.19 26.56 -11.87
N SER A 368 -12.41 25.78 -10.80
CA SER A 368 -12.79 26.30 -9.49
C SER A 368 -11.61 27.05 -8.85
N GLY A 369 -10.39 26.51 -8.95
CA GLY A 369 -9.17 27.19 -8.51
C GLY A 369 -8.90 28.49 -9.26
N LYS A 370 -9.08 28.52 -10.58
CA LYS A 370 -8.92 29.75 -11.40
C LYS A 370 -9.97 30.81 -11.06
N ARG A 371 -11.23 30.44 -10.81
CA ARG A 371 -12.30 31.38 -10.40
C ARG A 371 -12.03 32.02 -9.03
N SER A 372 -11.49 31.26 -8.08
CA SER A 372 -11.10 31.78 -6.77
C SER A 372 -9.91 32.75 -6.87
N SER A 373 -8.94 32.47 -7.74
CA SER A 373 -7.81 33.36 -8.01
C SER A 373 -8.25 34.69 -8.65
N ILE A 374 -9.17 34.65 -9.62
CA ILE A 374 -9.71 35.85 -10.27
C ILE A 374 -10.54 36.71 -9.30
N ARG A 375 -11.37 36.10 -8.44
CA ARG A 375 -12.11 36.84 -7.39
C ARG A 375 -11.17 37.53 -6.42
N ASN A 376 -10.11 36.86 -5.97
CA ASN A 376 -9.13 37.44 -5.06
C ASN A 376 -8.33 38.57 -5.72
N HIS A 377 -8.04 38.46 -7.02
CA HIS A 377 -7.38 39.53 -7.76
C HIS A 377 -8.31 40.75 -7.96
N ALA A 378 -9.57 40.53 -8.30
CA ALA A 378 -10.58 41.57 -8.47
C ALA A 378 -10.87 42.35 -7.16
N LEU A 379 -10.89 41.65 -6.01
CA LEU A 379 -11.06 42.27 -4.70
C LEU A 379 -9.84 43.10 -4.26
N ASN A 380 -8.63 42.69 -4.65
CA ASN A 380 -7.40 43.46 -4.35
C ASN A 380 -7.21 44.65 -5.28
N SER A 381 -7.66 44.58 -6.54
CA SER A 381 -7.64 45.72 -7.47
C SER A 381 -8.75 46.76 -7.19
N GLY A 382 -9.81 46.38 -6.46
CA GLY A 382 -10.91 47.27 -6.08
C GLY A 382 -10.65 48.17 -4.86
N ARG A 383 -9.51 48.05 -4.17
CA ARG A 383 -9.13 48.89 -3.00
C ARG A 383 -8.25 50.09 -3.33
N LEU A 384 -7.94 50.35 -4.61
CA LEU A 384 -7.08 51.46 -5.04
C LEU A 384 -7.82 52.63 -5.71
N CYS A 385 -9.16 52.61 -5.71
CA CYS A 385 -9.98 53.68 -6.29
C CYS A 385 -11.04 54.16 -5.31
N ASP A 386 -10.63 54.70 -4.17
CA ASP A 386 -11.50 55.54 -3.35
C ASP A 386 -10.66 56.43 -2.42
N HIS A 387 -9.95 57.40 -3.01
CA HIS A 387 -9.50 58.63 -2.35
C HIS A 387 -9.32 59.69 -3.45
N GLY A 388 -10.42 60.38 -3.74
CA GLY A 388 -10.48 61.60 -4.54
C GLY A 388 -11.30 62.64 -3.81
#